data_AF-A0A927RDM9-F1
#
_entry.id   AF-A0A927RDM9-F1
#
_cell.length_a   1.000
_cell.length_b   1.000
_cell.length_c   1.000
_cell.angle_alpha   90.00
_cell.angle_beta   90.00
_cell.angle_gamma   90.00
#
_symmetry.space_group_name_H-M   'P 1'
#
loop_
_entity.id
_entity.type
_entity.pdbx_description
1 polymer ?
#
loop_
_entity_poly.entity_id
_entity_poly.type
_entity_poly.pdbx_seq_one_letter_code
_entity_poly.pdbx_strand_id
1 'polypeptide(L)'
;MTIVRLGYVAMSMELKNASPSKTMTFAQFQKIGDREAAIRKLERIALANLENTHRLLKHNVFNGIHFYRLTSRLIPLANHGELPNWSYMEPLKKKLGEIGEIVRKHQLRIDFHPDHFVVLNSFEKEVLENSLKSLTMHYLLLKGMNIDSTHRCVLHVGGNYKETEKSLDRFVANWVYFLKRIQQMIILENDDTPFTLDDTLYGD
;
A
#
# COMPACT_ATOMS: atom_id res chain seq x y z
N MET A 1 22.51 -20.52 2.12
CA MET A 1 21.31 -19.74 1.73
C MET A 1 20.19 -20.19 2.66
N THR A 2 19.67 -19.31 3.50
CA THR A 2 18.57 -19.66 4.43
C THR A 2 17.28 -19.83 3.64
N ILE A 3 16.59 -20.95 3.84
CA ILE A 3 15.33 -21.28 3.13
C ILE A 3 14.21 -20.32 3.54
N VAL A 4 14.24 -19.85 4.79
CA VAL A 4 13.25 -18.92 5.36
C VAL A 4 13.82 -17.51 5.43
N ARG A 5 13.06 -16.53 4.94
CA ARG A 5 13.41 -15.11 4.94
C ARG A 5 12.41 -14.35 5.83
N LEU A 6 12.91 -13.76 6.91
CA LEU A 6 12.08 -13.05 7.89
C LEU A 6 11.89 -11.58 7.51
N GLY A 7 10.79 -11.02 8.01
CA GLY A 7 10.40 -9.64 7.81
C GLY A 7 9.46 -9.12 8.88
N TYR A 8 9.12 -7.84 8.79
CA TYR A 8 8.17 -7.17 9.67
C TYR A 8 7.39 -6.09 8.92
N VAL A 9 6.41 -5.50 9.60
CA VAL A 9 5.47 -4.54 9.04
C VAL A 9 5.75 -3.13 9.54
N ALA A 10 5.87 -2.18 8.62
CA ALA A 10 5.84 -0.73 8.77
C ALA A 10 6.87 -0.04 9.70
N MET A 11 7.13 -0.50 10.93
CA MET A 11 8.02 0.20 11.86
C MET A 11 8.90 -0.77 12.63
N SER A 12 10.14 -0.35 12.90
CA SER A 12 11.03 -1.01 13.85
C SER A 12 10.96 -0.27 15.18
N MET A 13 10.88 -1.02 16.27
CA MET A 13 10.93 -0.46 17.63
C MET A 13 12.34 -0.01 18.04
N GLU A 14 13.37 -0.45 17.30
CA GLU A 14 14.77 -0.10 17.55
C GLU A 14 15.14 1.27 16.98
N LEU A 15 14.53 1.66 15.85
CA LEU A 15 14.84 2.93 15.19
C LEU A 15 14.05 4.10 15.79
N LYS A 16 14.77 4.97 16.50
CA LYS A 16 14.21 6.21 17.03
C LYS A 16 13.89 7.22 15.91
N ASN A 17 12.76 7.91 16.07
CA ASN A 17 12.29 8.97 15.16
C ASN A 17 12.22 8.53 13.69
N ALA A 18 11.84 7.27 13.44
CA ALA A 18 11.85 6.66 12.11
C ALA A 18 10.45 6.22 11.63
N SER A 19 9.36 6.80 12.15
CA SER A 19 8.02 6.47 11.66
C SER A 19 7.84 6.85 10.18
N PRO A 20 7.47 5.90 9.30
CA PRO A 20 7.17 6.16 7.90
C PRO A 20 5.69 6.47 7.65
N SER A 21 4.90 6.70 8.71
CA SER A 21 3.43 6.86 8.65
C SER A 21 2.97 8.22 9.18
N LYS A 22 3.81 9.26 9.13
CA LYS A 22 3.40 10.61 9.54
C LYS A 22 2.26 11.08 8.64
N THR A 23 1.33 11.83 9.23
CA THR A 23 0.07 12.21 8.58
C THR A 23 -0.24 13.68 8.77
N MET A 24 -1.13 14.21 7.93
CA MET A 24 -1.85 15.46 8.16
C MET A 24 -3.33 15.22 7.86
N THR A 25 -4.22 15.63 8.76
CA THR A 25 -5.67 15.49 8.51
C THR A 25 -6.14 16.55 7.52
N PHE A 26 -7.27 16.30 6.85
CA PHE A 26 -7.85 17.30 5.95
C PHE A 26 -8.22 18.60 6.67
N ALA A 27 -8.71 18.52 7.92
CA ALA A 27 -8.96 19.72 8.73
C ALA A 27 -7.69 20.55 9.00
N GLN A 28 -6.53 19.90 9.21
CA GLN A 28 -5.24 20.60 9.35
C GLN A 28 -4.76 21.19 8.03
N PHE A 29 -5.02 20.50 6.90
CA PHE A 29 -4.76 21.00 5.57
C PHE A 29 -5.55 22.29 5.32
N GLN A 30 -6.86 22.30 5.60
CA GLN A 30 -7.74 23.45 5.40
C GLN A 30 -7.39 24.67 6.27
N LYS A 31 -6.79 24.47 7.45
CA LYS A 31 -6.31 25.56 8.31
C LYS A 31 -5.13 26.35 7.70
N ILE A 32 -4.44 25.78 6.72
CA ILE A 32 -3.38 26.47 5.98
C ILE A 32 -4.08 27.19 4.82
N GLY A 33 -4.44 28.46 5.03
CA GLY A 33 -5.23 29.23 4.06
C GLY A 33 -4.62 29.32 2.65
N ASP A 34 -3.31 29.15 2.52
CA ASP A 34 -2.64 28.93 1.24
C ASP A 34 -2.63 27.43 0.88
N ARG A 35 -3.46 27.07 -0.10
CA ARG A 35 -3.61 25.70 -0.60
C ARG A 35 -2.30 25.12 -1.14
N GLU A 36 -1.47 25.90 -1.82
CA GLU A 36 -0.20 25.40 -2.32
C GLU A 36 0.80 25.18 -1.19
N ALA A 37 0.84 26.07 -0.19
CA ALA A 37 1.65 25.84 1.01
C ALA A 37 1.20 24.57 1.77
N ALA A 38 -0.11 24.30 1.78
CA ALA A 38 -0.68 23.08 2.35
C ALA A 38 -0.24 21.82 1.58
N ILE A 39 -0.27 21.86 0.24
CA ILE A 39 0.24 20.78 -0.63
C ILE A 39 1.74 20.56 -0.41
N ARG A 40 2.56 21.62 -0.44
CA ARG A 40 3.99 21.52 -0.13
C ARG A 40 4.26 20.91 1.24
N LYS A 41 3.37 21.14 2.22
CA LYS A 41 3.46 20.48 3.54
C LYS A 41 3.17 18.98 3.46
N LEU A 42 2.17 18.54 2.69
CA LEU A 42 1.92 17.12 2.44
C LEU A 42 3.14 16.44 1.79
N GLU A 43 3.73 17.08 0.79
CA GLU A 43 4.93 16.59 0.09
C GLU A 43 6.12 16.45 1.04
N ARG A 44 6.36 17.44 1.91
CA ARG A 44 7.40 17.33 2.96
C ARG A 44 7.14 16.16 3.90
N ILE A 45 5.88 15.91 4.28
CA ILE A 45 5.53 14.77 5.14
C ILE A 45 5.78 13.45 4.41
N ALA A 46 5.35 13.34 3.15
CA ALA A 46 5.59 12.14 2.32
C ALA A 46 7.08 11.88 2.09
N LEU A 47 7.88 12.92 1.82
CA LEU A 47 9.34 12.81 1.71
C LEU A 47 9.97 12.34 3.02
N ALA A 48 9.53 12.87 4.17
CA ALA A 48 10.03 12.42 5.46
C ALA A 48 9.66 10.95 5.75
N ASN A 49 8.47 10.51 5.31
CA ASN A 49 8.04 9.11 5.42
C ASN A 49 8.91 8.18 4.56
N LEU A 50 9.23 8.58 3.33
CA LEU A 50 10.13 7.83 2.45
C LEU A 50 11.59 7.83 2.95
N GLU A 51 12.07 8.95 3.52
CA GLU A 51 13.38 8.98 4.17
C GLU A 51 13.45 7.99 5.34
N ASN A 52 12.41 7.96 6.16
CA ASN A 52 12.31 7.00 7.25
C ASN A 52 12.20 5.56 6.76
N THR A 53 11.48 5.32 5.66
CA THR A 53 11.45 4.02 4.97
C THR A 53 12.85 3.61 4.51
N HIS A 54 13.62 4.51 3.91
CA HIS A 54 14.99 4.23 3.48
C HIS A 54 15.89 3.89 4.69
N ARG A 55 15.74 4.61 5.82
CA ARG A 55 16.44 4.28 7.07
C ARG A 55 16.07 2.89 7.60
N LEU A 56 14.80 2.52 7.56
CA LEU A 56 14.33 1.18 7.93
C LEU A 56 14.93 0.10 7.03
N LEU A 57 14.99 0.31 5.72
CA LEU A 57 15.62 -0.64 4.80
C LEU A 57 17.12 -0.81 5.04
N LYS A 58 17.85 0.28 5.36
CA LYS A 58 19.26 0.18 5.78
C LYS A 58 19.43 -0.63 7.06
N HIS A 59 18.55 -0.41 8.04
CA HIS A 59 18.51 -1.22 9.25
C HIS A 59 18.20 -2.69 8.96
N ASN A 60 17.32 -2.98 7.99
CA ASN A 60 17.00 -4.35 7.61
C ASN A 60 18.22 -5.06 7.00
N VAL A 61 18.92 -4.39 6.10
CA VAL A 61 20.16 -4.90 5.51
C VAL A 61 21.18 -5.21 6.59
N PHE A 62 21.38 -4.30 7.55
CA PHE A 62 22.34 -4.49 8.64
C PHE A 62 21.99 -5.69 9.53
N ASN A 63 20.71 -5.92 9.79
CA ASN A 63 20.23 -7.00 10.68
C ASN A 63 19.87 -8.30 9.95
N GLY A 64 20.14 -8.42 8.65
CA GLY A 64 19.77 -9.61 7.87
C GLY A 64 18.25 -9.81 7.73
N ILE A 65 17.47 -8.74 7.84
CA ILE A 65 16.02 -8.77 7.60
C ILE A 65 15.78 -8.61 6.11
N HIS A 66 14.96 -9.50 5.56
CA HIS A 66 14.88 -9.71 4.12
C HIS A 66 13.54 -9.35 3.51
N PHE A 67 12.50 -9.24 4.33
CA PHE A 67 11.16 -8.86 3.93
C PHE A 67 10.71 -7.64 4.74
N TYR A 68 10.03 -6.69 4.09
CA TYR A 68 9.50 -5.51 4.75
C TYR A 68 8.20 -5.06 4.10
N ARG A 69 7.11 -5.09 4.86
CA ARG A 69 5.81 -4.59 4.43
C ARG A 69 5.74 -3.08 4.65
N LEU A 70 5.59 -2.35 3.57
CA LEU A 70 5.46 -0.90 3.60
C LEU A 70 4.12 -0.49 4.20
N THR A 71 4.11 0.65 4.89
CA THR A 71 2.87 1.29 5.34
C THR A 71 2.09 1.84 4.14
N SER A 72 0.77 1.68 4.15
CA SER A 72 -0.11 2.34 3.18
C SER A 72 -0.27 3.85 3.42
N ARG A 73 0.29 4.38 4.52
CA ARG A 73 0.20 5.79 4.94
C ARG A 73 1.40 6.64 4.50
N LEU A 74 2.19 6.18 3.53
CA LEU A 74 3.38 6.89 3.06
C LEU A 74 3.05 8.31 2.57
N ILE A 75 1.94 8.47 1.86
CA ILE A 75 1.52 9.74 1.27
C ILE A 75 0.16 10.15 1.90
N PRO A 76 0.14 11.10 2.85
CA PRO A 76 -1.11 11.53 3.46
C PRO A 76 -2.03 12.19 2.42
N LEU A 77 -3.32 11.89 2.48
CA LEU A 77 -4.37 12.47 1.63
C LEU A 77 -4.22 12.22 0.11
N ALA A 78 -3.35 11.30 -0.32
CA ALA A 78 -3.11 11.00 -1.74
C ALA A 78 -4.38 10.73 -2.57
N ASN A 79 -5.37 10.06 -1.97
CA ASN A 79 -6.64 9.71 -2.61
C ASN A 79 -7.84 10.54 -2.11
N HIS A 80 -7.58 11.64 -1.41
CA HIS A 80 -8.66 12.46 -0.87
C HIS A 80 -9.41 13.20 -2.00
N GLY A 81 -10.75 13.14 -2.00
CA GLY A 81 -11.60 13.68 -3.09
C GLY A 81 -11.40 15.18 -3.38
N GLU A 82 -10.98 15.93 -2.38
CA GLU A 82 -10.67 17.37 -2.47
C GLU A 82 -9.29 17.68 -3.09
N LEU A 83 -8.49 16.67 -3.47
CA LEU A 83 -7.15 16.82 -4.05
C LEU A 83 -6.96 16.05 -5.38
N PRO A 84 -7.89 16.13 -6.36
CA PRO A 84 -7.88 15.25 -7.53
C PRO A 84 -6.70 15.47 -8.49
N ASN A 85 -6.12 16.68 -8.51
CA ASN A 85 -5.07 17.09 -9.44
C ASN A 85 -3.68 17.17 -8.80
N TRP A 86 -3.52 16.67 -7.57
CA TRP A 86 -2.22 16.72 -6.90
C TRP A 86 -1.30 15.63 -7.46
N SER A 87 -0.26 16.04 -8.20
CA SER A 87 0.78 15.14 -8.72
C SER A 87 1.78 14.74 -7.64
N TYR A 88 1.33 13.98 -6.64
CA TYR A 88 2.14 13.61 -5.47
C TYR A 88 3.36 12.74 -5.82
N MET A 89 3.40 12.09 -6.97
CA MET A 89 4.53 11.21 -7.36
C MET A 89 5.76 11.99 -7.80
N GLU A 90 5.59 13.12 -8.48
CA GLU A 90 6.69 13.94 -9.01
C GLU A 90 7.70 14.37 -7.93
N PRO A 91 7.29 15.00 -6.81
CA PRO A 91 8.22 15.41 -5.76
C PRO A 91 8.92 14.22 -5.08
N LEU A 92 8.37 13.01 -5.18
CA LEU A 92 8.87 11.81 -4.51
C LEU A 92 9.82 10.98 -5.38
N LYS A 93 9.86 11.24 -6.70
CA LYS A 93 10.56 10.43 -7.71
C LYS A 93 12.00 10.08 -7.32
N LYS A 94 12.79 11.07 -6.90
CA LYS A 94 14.19 10.85 -6.49
C LYS A 94 14.29 9.86 -5.33
N LYS A 95 13.50 10.07 -4.27
CA LYS A 95 13.58 9.25 -3.06
C LYS A 95 13.04 7.83 -3.29
N LEU A 96 12.00 7.68 -4.12
CA LEU A 96 11.51 6.37 -4.55
C LEU A 96 12.58 5.59 -5.31
N GLY A 97 13.34 6.26 -6.19
CA GLY A 97 14.49 5.67 -6.88
C GLY A 97 15.54 5.11 -5.93
N GLU A 98 15.94 5.90 -4.93
CA GLU A 98 16.90 5.48 -3.88
C GLU A 98 16.40 4.26 -3.08
N ILE A 99 15.11 4.23 -2.72
CA ILE A 99 14.48 3.07 -2.06
C ILE A 99 14.53 1.84 -2.98
N GLY A 100 14.23 2.02 -4.25
CA GLY A 100 14.33 0.96 -5.25
C GLY A 100 15.73 0.35 -5.37
N GLU A 101 16.74 1.22 -5.37
CA GLU A 101 18.15 0.80 -5.46
C GLU A 101 18.56 -0.09 -4.29
N ILE A 102 18.26 0.30 -3.05
CA ILE A 102 18.60 -0.53 -1.88
C ILE A 102 17.83 -1.86 -1.89
N VAL A 103 16.55 -1.86 -2.30
CA VAL A 103 15.73 -3.08 -2.40
C VAL A 103 16.35 -4.05 -3.41
N ARG A 104 16.70 -3.59 -4.62
CA ARG A 104 17.31 -4.44 -5.65
C ARG A 104 18.71 -4.90 -5.26
N LYS A 105 19.56 -3.99 -4.80
CA LYS A 105 20.96 -4.27 -4.42
C LYS A 105 21.06 -5.35 -3.36
N HIS A 106 20.16 -5.35 -2.38
CA HIS A 106 20.15 -6.31 -1.27
C HIS A 106 19.08 -7.38 -1.41
N GLN A 107 18.43 -7.46 -2.59
CA GLN A 107 17.40 -8.46 -2.93
C GLN A 107 16.28 -8.54 -1.88
N LEU A 108 15.91 -7.42 -1.28
CA LEU A 108 14.85 -7.35 -0.29
C LEU A 108 13.49 -7.62 -0.97
N ARG A 109 12.59 -8.30 -0.26
CA ARG A 109 11.18 -8.35 -0.65
C ARG A 109 10.45 -7.20 0.04
N ILE A 110 9.64 -6.47 -0.73
CA ILE A 110 8.70 -5.51 -0.17
C ILE A 110 7.30 -5.82 -0.66
N ASP A 111 6.29 -5.47 0.12
CA ASP A 111 4.89 -5.53 -0.27
C ASP A 111 4.10 -4.44 0.47
N PHE A 112 2.79 -4.43 0.22
CA PHE A 112 1.81 -3.67 0.97
C PHE A 112 0.72 -4.59 1.48
N HIS A 113 0.05 -4.15 2.53
CA HIS A 113 -1.29 -4.59 2.87
C HIS A 113 -2.13 -3.31 2.96
N PRO A 114 -3.03 -3.05 2.00
CA PRO A 114 -3.94 -1.92 2.06
C PRO A 114 -4.79 -1.93 3.33
N ASP A 115 -5.42 -0.80 3.64
CA ASP A 115 -6.31 -0.74 4.79
C ASP A 115 -7.61 -1.53 4.54
N HIS A 116 -8.38 -1.72 5.61
CA HIS A 116 -9.64 -2.45 5.59
C HIS A 116 -10.76 -1.75 4.80
N PHE A 117 -10.54 -0.54 4.27
CA PHE A 117 -11.49 0.14 3.39
C PHE A 117 -11.32 -0.26 1.92
N VAL A 118 -10.24 -0.97 1.58
CA VAL A 118 -10.06 -1.57 0.25
C VAL A 118 -10.83 -2.90 0.20
N VAL A 119 -12.07 -2.84 -0.28
CA VAL A 119 -13.02 -3.97 -0.28
C VAL A 119 -13.51 -4.22 -1.71
N LEU A 120 -13.06 -5.33 -2.29
CA LEU A 120 -13.29 -5.64 -3.71
C LEU A 120 -14.65 -6.30 -3.96
N ASN A 121 -15.27 -6.88 -2.93
CA ASN A 121 -16.59 -7.49 -3.03
C ASN A 121 -17.73 -6.62 -2.47
N SER A 122 -17.49 -5.31 -2.35
CA SER A 122 -18.51 -4.35 -1.93
C SER A 122 -19.64 -4.23 -2.97
N PHE A 123 -20.86 -3.98 -2.48
CA PHE A 123 -22.00 -3.60 -3.31
C PHE A 123 -21.94 -2.13 -3.76
N GLU A 124 -21.23 -1.31 -3.00
CA GLU A 124 -21.19 0.14 -3.19
C GLU A 124 -20.13 0.51 -4.22
N LYS A 125 -20.57 1.11 -5.33
CA LYS A 125 -19.69 1.55 -6.41
C LYS A 125 -18.58 2.49 -5.91
N GLU A 126 -18.92 3.40 -5.00
CA GLU A 126 -17.95 4.34 -4.42
C GLU A 126 -16.82 3.61 -3.66
N VAL A 127 -17.14 2.51 -2.96
CA VAL A 127 -16.14 1.70 -2.25
C VAL A 127 -15.21 1.02 -3.25
N LEU A 128 -15.73 0.51 -4.37
CA LEU A 128 -14.91 -0.09 -5.44
C LEU A 128 -14.00 0.95 -6.11
N GLU A 129 -14.53 2.14 -6.40
CA GLU A 129 -13.76 3.25 -6.97
C GLU A 129 -12.62 3.69 -6.03
N ASN A 130 -12.89 3.79 -4.72
CA ASN A 130 -11.89 4.15 -3.73
C ASN A 130 -10.85 3.03 -3.51
N SER A 131 -11.28 1.77 -3.59
CA SER A 131 -10.39 0.60 -3.58
C SER A 131 -9.44 0.63 -4.78
N LEU A 132 -9.95 0.93 -5.97
CA LEU A 132 -9.14 1.05 -7.18
C LEU A 132 -8.14 2.21 -7.09
N LYS A 133 -8.54 3.38 -6.56
CA LYS A 133 -7.62 4.51 -6.33
C LYS A 133 -6.48 4.12 -5.38
N SER A 134 -6.80 3.42 -4.30
CA SER A 134 -5.82 2.93 -3.33
C SER A 134 -4.83 1.96 -3.96
N LEU A 135 -5.32 0.92 -4.64
CA LEU A 135 -4.47 -0.05 -5.34
C LEU A 135 -3.64 0.60 -6.44
N THR A 136 -4.18 1.60 -7.14
CA THR A 136 -3.45 2.36 -8.14
C THR A 136 -2.29 3.15 -7.51
N MET A 137 -2.50 3.77 -6.35
CA MET A 137 -1.43 4.43 -5.61
C MET A 137 -0.31 3.45 -5.22
N HIS A 138 -0.65 2.26 -4.70
CA HIS A 138 0.34 1.21 -4.39
C HIS A 138 1.12 0.77 -5.61
N TYR A 139 0.45 0.57 -6.74
CA TYR A 139 1.09 0.26 -8.02
C TYR A 139 2.05 1.38 -8.45
N LEU A 140 1.64 2.64 -8.37
CA LEU A 140 2.48 3.79 -8.73
C LEU A 140 3.71 3.91 -7.81
N LEU A 141 3.58 3.63 -6.51
CA LEU A 141 4.69 3.57 -5.57
C LEU A 141 5.73 2.51 -5.99
N LEU A 142 5.28 1.28 -6.31
CA LEU A 142 6.15 0.21 -6.78
C LEU A 142 6.86 0.57 -8.09
N LYS A 143 6.12 1.17 -9.04
CA LYS A 143 6.69 1.66 -10.30
C LYS A 143 7.70 2.78 -10.08
N GLY A 144 7.41 3.73 -9.18
CA GLY A 144 8.33 4.80 -8.80
C GLY A 144 9.61 4.29 -8.14
N MET A 145 9.54 3.16 -7.43
CA MET A 145 10.71 2.45 -6.90
C MET A 145 11.40 1.55 -7.94
N ASN A 146 10.85 1.43 -9.15
CA ASN A 146 11.32 0.49 -10.17
C ASN A 146 11.39 -0.96 -9.64
N ILE A 147 10.29 -1.40 -9.03
CA ILE A 147 10.10 -2.74 -8.48
C ILE A 147 8.98 -3.42 -9.27
N ASP A 148 9.17 -4.71 -9.59
CA ASP A 148 8.10 -5.53 -10.17
C ASP A 148 6.90 -5.57 -9.23
N SER A 149 5.75 -5.16 -9.76
CA SER A 149 4.50 -5.07 -9.01
C SER A 149 3.84 -6.41 -8.78
N THR A 150 4.24 -7.47 -9.48
CA THR A 150 3.62 -8.79 -9.38
C THR A 150 3.72 -9.35 -7.95
N HIS A 151 2.58 -9.76 -7.37
CA HIS A 151 2.49 -10.31 -6.02
C HIS A 151 3.13 -9.39 -4.95
N ARG A 152 2.59 -8.17 -4.81
CA ARG A 152 3.09 -7.11 -3.92
C ARG A 152 2.02 -6.47 -3.04
N CYS A 153 0.77 -6.90 -3.13
CA CYS A 153 -0.32 -6.29 -2.38
C CYS A 153 -1.20 -7.39 -1.80
N VAL A 154 -1.12 -7.61 -0.50
CA VAL A 154 -1.92 -8.62 0.20
C VAL A 154 -3.27 -8.03 0.56
N LEU A 155 -4.35 -8.75 0.26
CA LEU A 155 -5.73 -8.35 0.49
C LEU A 155 -6.55 -9.51 1.05
N HIS A 156 -7.48 -9.18 1.94
CA HIS A 156 -8.58 -10.07 2.27
C HIS A 156 -9.63 -10.05 1.14
N VAL A 157 -10.48 -11.08 1.10
CA VAL A 157 -11.60 -11.17 0.14
C VAL A 157 -12.60 -10.02 0.35
N GLY A 158 -12.84 -9.63 1.60
CA GLY A 158 -13.67 -8.47 1.96
C GLY A 158 -14.80 -8.85 2.92
N GLY A 159 -16.02 -8.38 2.65
CA GLY A 159 -17.19 -8.65 3.51
C GLY A 159 -17.84 -9.99 3.19
N ASN A 160 -18.17 -10.81 4.20
CA ASN A 160 -18.93 -12.06 3.99
C ASN A 160 -20.44 -11.81 3.83
N TYR A 161 -20.98 -10.76 4.46
CA TYR A 161 -22.41 -10.40 4.42
C TYR A 161 -23.37 -11.54 4.82
N LYS A 162 -22.88 -12.55 5.56
CA LYS A 162 -23.59 -13.79 5.95
C LYS A 162 -23.96 -14.70 4.77
N GLU A 163 -23.29 -14.55 3.63
CA GLU A 163 -23.52 -15.29 2.40
C GLU A 163 -22.17 -15.53 1.70
N THR A 164 -21.38 -16.50 2.17
CA THR A 164 -20.00 -16.74 1.70
C THR A 164 -19.91 -16.89 0.18
N GLU A 165 -20.64 -17.85 -0.41
CA GLU A 165 -20.61 -18.13 -1.86
C GLU A 165 -20.99 -16.90 -2.69
N LYS A 166 -22.10 -16.21 -2.34
CA LYS A 166 -22.51 -14.97 -3.04
C LYS A 166 -21.49 -13.85 -2.91
N SER A 167 -20.71 -13.84 -1.82
CA SER A 167 -19.66 -12.85 -1.59
C SER A 167 -18.41 -13.15 -2.39
N LEU A 168 -18.09 -14.43 -2.62
CA LEU A 168 -17.04 -14.87 -3.53
C LEU A 168 -17.42 -14.60 -4.99
N ASP A 169 -18.65 -14.93 -5.40
CA ASP A 169 -19.16 -14.63 -6.74
C ASP A 169 -19.09 -13.13 -7.05
N ARG A 170 -19.43 -12.29 -6.07
CA ARG A 170 -19.32 -10.83 -6.22
C ARG A 170 -17.88 -10.35 -6.26
N PHE A 171 -16.96 -10.97 -5.50
CA PHE A 171 -15.54 -10.70 -5.65
C PHE A 171 -15.09 -10.98 -7.09
N VAL A 172 -15.41 -12.15 -7.64
CA VAL A 172 -15.05 -12.56 -9.02
C VAL A 172 -15.71 -11.64 -10.05
N ALA A 173 -16.99 -11.32 -9.89
CA ALA A 173 -17.71 -10.41 -10.77
C ALA A 173 -17.12 -9.00 -10.74
N ASN A 174 -16.63 -8.53 -9.60
CA ASN A 174 -15.98 -7.23 -9.51
C ASN A 174 -14.53 -7.27 -10.00
N TRP A 175 -13.85 -8.41 -9.87
CA TRP A 175 -12.45 -8.61 -10.25
C TRP A 175 -12.18 -8.22 -11.70
N VAL A 176 -13.11 -8.54 -12.60
CA VAL A 176 -12.98 -8.26 -14.05
C VAL A 176 -12.95 -6.76 -14.38
N TYR A 177 -13.42 -5.89 -13.49
CA TYR A 177 -13.35 -4.43 -13.68
C TYR A 177 -11.98 -3.85 -13.34
N PHE A 178 -11.11 -4.60 -12.64
CA PHE A 178 -9.77 -4.15 -12.30
C PHE A 178 -8.81 -4.37 -13.47
N LEU A 179 -7.93 -3.41 -13.70
CA LEU A 179 -6.90 -3.51 -14.74
C LEU A 179 -5.99 -4.71 -14.44
N LYS A 180 -5.60 -5.46 -15.47
CA LYS A 180 -4.74 -6.66 -15.35
C LYS A 180 -3.49 -6.45 -14.48
N ARG A 181 -2.85 -5.28 -14.59
CA ARG A 181 -1.67 -4.92 -13.78
C ARG A 181 -1.96 -4.80 -12.27
N ILE A 182 -3.18 -4.43 -11.90
CA ILE A 182 -3.64 -4.38 -10.52
C ILE A 182 -3.98 -5.79 -10.04
N GLN A 183 -4.68 -6.58 -10.85
CA GLN A 183 -4.96 -7.98 -10.57
C GLN A 183 -3.66 -8.78 -10.30
N GLN A 184 -2.64 -8.63 -11.15
CA GLN A 184 -1.33 -9.29 -10.99
C GLN A 184 -0.56 -8.85 -9.74
N MET A 185 -0.86 -7.67 -9.20
CA MET A 185 -0.22 -7.15 -8.00
C MET A 185 -0.78 -7.80 -6.73
N ILE A 186 -2.03 -8.25 -6.77
CA ILE A 186 -2.78 -8.73 -5.60
C ILE A 186 -2.39 -10.17 -5.24
N ILE A 187 -2.42 -10.45 -3.94
CA ILE A 187 -2.36 -11.77 -3.31
C ILE A 187 -3.54 -11.84 -2.34
N LEU A 188 -4.28 -12.94 -2.31
CA LEU A 188 -5.35 -13.13 -1.33
C LEU A 188 -4.81 -13.73 -0.03
N GLU A 189 -5.25 -13.18 1.10
CA GLU A 189 -5.01 -13.68 2.45
C GLU A 189 -6.34 -14.15 3.04
N ASN A 190 -6.38 -15.40 3.53
CA ASN A 190 -7.54 -15.90 4.24
C ASN A 190 -7.69 -15.15 5.58
N ASP A 191 -8.92 -15.08 6.06
CA ASP A 191 -9.24 -14.47 7.35
C ASP A 191 -9.34 -15.53 8.45
N ASP A 192 -9.39 -15.07 9.71
CA ASP A 192 -9.64 -15.96 10.86
C ASP A 192 -11.10 -16.46 10.92
N THR A 193 -12.04 -15.72 10.32
CA THR A 193 -13.49 -15.98 10.45
C THR A 193 -14.28 -15.98 9.14
N PRO A 194 -14.31 -14.92 8.32
CA PRO A 194 -15.24 -14.84 7.19
C PRO A 194 -14.88 -15.70 5.97
N PHE A 195 -13.59 -15.95 5.72
CA PHE A 195 -13.10 -16.65 4.53
C PHE A 195 -11.90 -17.54 4.86
N THR A 196 -12.03 -18.81 4.54
CA THR A 196 -11.01 -19.85 4.74
C THR A 196 -9.97 -19.86 3.62
N LEU A 197 -8.95 -20.71 3.75
CA LEU A 197 -7.99 -20.96 2.66
C LEU A 197 -8.70 -21.42 1.38
N ASP A 198 -9.64 -22.37 1.50
CA ASP A 198 -10.36 -22.91 0.34
C ASP A 198 -11.19 -21.82 -0.34
N ASP A 199 -11.77 -20.90 0.42
CA ASP A 199 -12.49 -19.75 -0.14
C ASP A 199 -11.56 -18.83 -0.96
N THR A 200 -10.30 -18.66 -0.56
CA THR A 200 -9.32 -17.87 -1.33
C THR A 200 -8.85 -18.52 -2.63
N LEU A 201 -9.15 -19.81 -2.82
CA LEU A 201 -8.89 -20.58 -4.04
C LEU A 201 -10.16 -20.75 -4.90
N TYR A 202 -11.26 -20.08 -4.53
CA TYR A 202 -12.53 -20.21 -5.23
C TYR A 202 -12.44 -19.73 -6.68
N GLY A 203 -12.84 -20.60 -7.61
CA GLY A 203 -12.91 -20.29 -9.04
C GLY A 203 -11.62 -20.55 -9.83
N ASP A 204 -10.56 -21.09 -9.18
CA ASP A 204 -9.37 -21.63 -9.84
C ASP A 204 -9.62 -23.00 -10.53
#